data_AF-A0A946SXM1-F1
#
_entry.id   AF-A0A946SXM1-F1
#
_cell.length_a   1.000
_cell.length_b   1.000
_cell.length_c   1.000
_cell.angle_alpha   90.00
_cell.angle_beta   90.00
_cell.angle_gamma   90.00
#
_symmetry.space_group_name_H-M   'P 1'
#
loop_
_entity.id
_entity.type
_entity.pdbx_description
1 polymer ?
#
loop_
_entity_poly.entity_id
_entity_poly.type
_entity_poly.pdbx_seq_one_letter_code
_entity_poly.pdbx_strand_id
1 'polypeptide(L)'
;SLAEAAHRPEVTAALLGVSQEATVTPELLAVLATDAFGGRKCLPPEARFVVALTKMTEERRAVAGRLADLLLAAEGAPERVLLVPPPGGVVEVRQG
;
A
#
# COMPACT_ATOMS: atom_id res chain seq x y z
N SER A 1 6.54 14.63 -0.66
CA SER A 1 7.23 13.86 0.39
C SER A 1 6.21 13.14 1.27
N LEU A 2 6.65 12.36 2.27
CA LEU A 2 5.74 11.80 3.29
C LEU A 2 4.94 12.90 4.01
N ALA A 3 5.56 14.05 4.29
CA ALA A 3 4.92 15.21 4.92
C ALA A 3 3.69 15.72 4.15
N GLU A 4 3.70 15.63 2.82
CA GLU A 4 2.60 16.08 1.97
C GLU A 4 1.52 15.01 1.75
N ALA A 5 1.92 13.73 1.75
CA ALA A 5 1.06 12.63 1.33
C ALA A 5 0.37 11.91 2.50
N ALA A 6 1.02 11.86 3.68
CA ALA A 6 0.53 11.12 4.82
C ALA A 6 -0.31 12.01 5.75
N HIS A 7 -1.38 11.45 6.32
CA HIS A 7 -2.16 12.15 7.34
C HIS A 7 -1.35 12.36 8.64
N ARG A 8 -0.53 11.39 9.02
CA ARG A 8 0.34 11.43 10.21
C ARG A 8 1.79 11.16 9.80
N PRO A 9 2.47 12.13 9.20
CA PRO A 9 3.77 11.93 8.58
C PRO A 9 4.83 11.50 9.58
N GLU A 10 4.81 12.01 10.82
CA GLU A 10 5.74 11.64 11.88
C GLU A 10 5.64 10.16 12.29
N VAL A 11 4.41 9.63 12.38
CA VAL A 11 4.18 8.21 12.70
C VAL A 11 4.61 7.33 11.53
N THR A 12 4.27 7.75 10.31
CA THR A 12 4.58 6.98 9.09
C THR A 12 6.08 6.91 8.85
N ALA A 13 6.77 8.04 9.03
CA ALA A 13 8.23 8.15 8.94
C ALA A 13 8.93 7.27 9.97
N ALA A 14 8.44 7.26 11.22
CA ALA A 14 8.98 6.40 12.28
C ALA A 14 8.80 4.90 11.98
N LEU A 15 7.62 4.48 11.49
CA LEU A 15 7.37 3.10 11.08
C LEU A 15 8.28 2.65 9.94
N LEU A 16 8.54 3.54 8.99
CA LEU A 16 9.35 3.26 7.81
C LEU A 16 10.86 3.47 8.03
N GLY A 17 11.27 4.03 9.18
CA GLY A 17 12.67 4.35 9.46
C GLY A 17 13.26 5.42 8.52
N VAL A 18 12.44 6.36 8.04
CA VAL A 18 12.85 7.41 7.08
C VAL A 18 12.50 8.81 7.59
N SER A 19 13.00 9.85 6.90
CA SER A 19 12.60 11.25 7.15
C SER A 19 11.19 11.54 6.63
N GLN A 20 10.48 12.50 7.25
CA GLN A 20 9.22 13.01 6.71
C GLN A 20 9.37 13.67 5.33
N GLU A 21 10.59 14.10 5.00
CA GLU A 21 10.93 14.64 3.67
C GLU A 21 11.21 13.55 2.63
N ALA A 22 11.23 12.28 3.02
CA ALA A 22 11.47 11.19 2.08
C ALA A 22 10.42 11.18 0.97
N THR A 23 10.88 10.89 -0.25
CA THR A 23 10.01 10.63 -1.40
C THR A 23 9.21 9.36 -1.13
N VAL A 24 7.90 9.42 -1.33
CA VAL A 24 7.03 8.25 -1.22
C VAL A 24 7.26 7.36 -2.44
N THR A 25 7.69 6.12 -2.20
CA THR A 25 7.92 5.13 -3.25
C THR A 25 7.01 3.91 -3.05
N PRO A 26 6.76 3.11 -4.11
CA PRO A 26 6.04 1.85 -3.98
C PRO A 26 6.64 0.90 -2.93
N GLU A 27 7.95 0.86 -2.79
CA GLU A 27 8.64 0.00 -1.83
C GLU A 27 8.31 0.40 -0.39
N LEU A 28 8.32 1.72 -0.09
CA LEU A 28 7.89 2.23 1.21
C LEU A 28 6.41 1.93 1.50
N LEU A 29 5.55 2.07 0.48
CA LEU A 29 4.13 1.77 0.64
C LEU A 29 3.87 0.27 0.85
N ALA A 30 4.65 -0.61 0.20
CA ALA A 30 4.54 -2.05 0.40
C ALA A 30 4.86 -2.43 1.86
N VAL A 31 5.98 -1.92 2.39
CA VAL A 31 6.35 -2.09 3.81
C VAL A 31 5.25 -1.58 4.72
N LEU A 32 4.77 -0.35 4.50
CA LEU A 32 3.72 0.22 5.34
C LEU A 32 2.43 -0.61 5.33
N ALA A 33 2.03 -1.12 4.16
CA ALA A 33 0.80 -1.88 4.00
C ALA A 33 0.85 -3.26 4.66
N THR A 34 2.02 -3.88 4.74
CA THR A 34 2.22 -5.19 5.38
C THR A 34 2.71 -5.09 6.82
N ASP A 35 3.02 -3.89 7.32
CA ASP A 35 3.46 -3.68 8.70
C ASP A 35 2.34 -3.90 9.73
N ALA A 36 2.67 -4.57 10.84
CA ALA A 36 1.74 -4.92 11.91
C ALA A 36 1.17 -3.70 12.67
N PHE A 37 1.90 -2.58 12.68
CA PHE A 37 1.46 -1.30 13.24
C PHE A 37 0.99 -0.31 12.16
N GLY A 38 1.22 -0.64 10.88
CA GLY A 38 0.74 0.05 9.69
C GLY A 38 -0.56 -0.54 9.13
N GLY A 39 -0.52 -1.04 7.90
CA GLY A 39 -1.69 -1.52 7.15
C GLY A 39 -2.36 -2.75 7.76
N ARG A 40 -1.64 -3.54 8.56
CA ARG A 40 -2.20 -4.68 9.30
C ARG A 40 -2.55 -4.36 10.75
N LYS A 41 -2.59 -3.09 11.13
CA LYS A 41 -2.95 -2.68 12.48
C LYS A 41 -4.29 -3.30 12.90
N CYS A 42 -4.31 -3.89 14.08
CA CYS A 42 -5.45 -4.60 14.66
C CYS A 42 -5.83 -5.93 13.97
N LEU A 43 -5.04 -6.42 13.01
CA LEU A 43 -5.22 -7.77 12.48
C LEU A 43 -4.46 -8.78 13.34
N PRO A 44 -5.08 -9.93 13.68
CA PRO A 44 -4.33 -11.06 14.23
C PRO A 44 -3.21 -11.53 13.27
N PRO A 45 -2.12 -12.13 13.79
CA PRO A 45 -1.02 -12.63 12.95
C PRO A 45 -1.49 -13.57 11.83
N GLU A 46 -2.47 -14.42 12.13
CA GLU A 46 -3.00 -15.45 11.22
C GLU A 46 -4.10 -14.95 10.27
N ALA A 47 -4.45 -13.66 10.35
CA ALA A 47 -5.55 -13.12 9.56
C ALA A 47 -5.16 -13.03 8.08
N ARG A 48 -6.00 -13.60 7.22
CA ARG A 48 -5.99 -13.36 5.78
C ARG A 48 -6.55 -11.96 5.52
N PHE A 49 -5.92 -11.21 4.62
CA PHE A 49 -6.33 -9.83 4.32
C PHE A 49 -6.15 -9.50 2.84
N VAL A 50 -6.83 -8.44 2.41
CA VAL A 50 -6.81 -7.91 1.04
C VAL A 50 -6.41 -6.44 1.12
N VAL A 51 -5.58 -5.98 0.18
CA VAL A 51 -5.21 -4.56 0.08
C VAL A 51 -5.98 -3.91 -1.07
N ALA A 52 -6.60 -2.76 -0.82
CA ALA A 52 -7.27 -1.97 -1.84
C ALA A 52 -6.50 -0.67 -2.13
N LEU A 53 -5.92 -0.58 -3.33
CA LEU A 53 -5.28 0.62 -3.85
C LEU A 53 -6.34 1.50 -4.50
N THR A 54 -6.84 2.49 -3.75
CA THR A 54 -7.95 3.36 -4.17
C THR A 54 -7.51 4.57 -4.97
N LYS A 55 -8.46 5.19 -5.69
CA LYS A 55 -8.23 6.37 -6.53
C LYS A 55 -7.17 6.12 -7.61
N MET A 56 -7.15 4.90 -8.15
CA MET A 56 -6.28 4.50 -9.25
C MET A 56 -6.76 5.15 -10.54
N THR A 57 -6.04 6.15 -11.04
CA THR A 57 -6.28 6.73 -12.36
C THR A 57 -5.41 6.04 -13.40
N GLU A 58 -5.71 6.23 -14.69
CA GLU A 58 -4.92 5.65 -15.78
C GLU A 58 -3.44 6.03 -15.67
N GLU A 59 -3.14 7.29 -15.34
CA GLU A 59 -1.77 7.80 -15.17
C GLU A 59 -1.02 7.12 -14.02
N ARG A 60 -1.75 6.55 -13.06
CA ARG A 60 -1.21 5.86 -11.88
C ARG A 60 -1.21 4.35 -12.04
N ARG A 61 -1.81 3.79 -13.10
CA ARG A 61 -1.97 2.34 -13.31
C ARG A 61 -0.63 1.60 -13.25
N ALA A 62 0.40 2.11 -13.92
CA ALA A 62 1.72 1.47 -13.94
C ALA A 62 2.36 1.40 -12.54
N VAL A 63 2.29 2.50 -11.77
CA VAL A 63 2.82 2.57 -10.39
C VAL A 63 1.99 1.69 -9.46
N ALA A 64 0.67 1.69 -9.59
CA ALA A 64 -0.23 0.84 -8.82
C ALA A 64 0.01 -0.65 -9.10
N GLY A 65 0.26 -1.01 -10.36
CA GLY A 65 0.66 -2.36 -10.76
C GLY A 65 1.97 -2.78 -10.10
N ARG A 66 3.00 -1.93 -10.15
CA ARG A 66 4.29 -2.19 -9.48
C ARG A 66 4.12 -2.39 -7.97
N LEU A 67 3.32 -1.54 -7.32
CA LEU A 67 3.03 -1.69 -5.90
C LEU A 67 2.30 -3.00 -5.59
N ALA A 68 1.32 -3.38 -6.42
CA ALA A 68 0.62 -4.64 -6.26
C ALA A 68 1.56 -5.85 -6.39
N ASP A 69 2.48 -5.81 -7.34
CA ASP A 69 3.47 -6.88 -7.53
C ASP A 69 4.43 -6.97 -6.32
N LEU A 70 4.86 -5.83 -5.77
CA LEU A 70 5.66 -5.77 -4.53
C LEU A 70 4.90 -6.34 -3.32
N LEU A 71 3.62 -6.00 -3.18
CA LEU A 71 2.77 -6.49 -2.08
C LEU A 71 2.60 -8.01 -2.13
N LEU A 72 2.34 -8.56 -3.31
CA LEU A 72 2.14 -10.00 -3.51
C LEU A 72 3.43 -10.81 -3.31
N ALA A 73 4.60 -10.19 -3.48
CA ALA A 73 5.90 -10.81 -3.24
C ALA A 73 6.42 -10.65 -1.80
N ALA A 74 5.76 -9.86 -0.95
CA ALA A 74 6.23 -9.56 0.40
C ALA A 74 6.00 -10.72 1.38
N GLU A 75 6.81 -10.79 2.44
CA GLU A 75 6.53 -11.67 3.56
C GLU A 75 5.23 -11.24 4.27
N GLY A 76 4.32 -12.19 4.51
CA GLY A 76 2.98 -11.87 5.00
C GLY A 76 2.11 -11.14 3.97
N ALA A 77 2.31 -11.44 2.67
CA ALA A 77 1.55 -10.88 1.56
C ALA A 77 0.02 -10.95 1.77
N PRO A 78 -0.72 -9.95 1.26
CA PRO A 78 -2.17 -10.06 1.17
C PRO A 78 -2.56 -11.17 0.18
N GLU A 79 -3.75 -11.70 0.33
CA GLU A 79 -4.29 -12.69 -0.62
C GLU A 79 -4.47 -12.12 -2.02
N ARG A 80 -4.87 -10.85 -2.07
CA ARG A 80 -5.23 -10.13 -3.27
C ARG A 80 -4.92 -8.66 -3.09
N VAL A 81 -4.63 -8.01 -4.20
CA VAL A 81 -4.56 -6.55 -4.31
C VAL A 81 -5.62 -6.08 -5.30
N LEU A 82 -6.46 -5.16 -4.85
CA LEU A 82 -7.51 -4.54 -5.67
C LEU A 82 -7.02 -3.18 -6.15
N LEU A 83 -6.97 -2.96 -7.46
CA LEU A 83 -6.76 -1.64 -8.04
C LEU A 83 -8.12 -1.02 -8.30
N VAL A 84 -8.50 -0.05 -7.46
CA VAL A 84 -9.85 0.51 -7.44
C VAL A 84 -9.84 1.88 -8.14
N PRO A 85 -10.47 1.98 -9.33
CA PRO A 85 -10.54 3.22 -10.08
C PRO A 85 -11.55 4.22 -9.48
N PRO A 86 -11.65 5.45 -10.02
CA PRO A 86 -12.78 6.33 -9.77
C PRO A 86 -14.14 5.66 -10.02
N PRO A 87 -15.23 6.20 -9.45
CA PRO A 87 -16.58 5.66 -9.65
C PRO A 87 -16.91 5.45 -11.13
N GLY A 88 -17.49 4.29 -11.45
CA GLY A 88 -17.81 3.89 -12.83
C GLY A 88 -16.69 3.13 -13.56
N GLY A 89 -15.48 3.06 -12.99
CA GLY A 89 -14.41 2.22 -13.52
C GLY A 89 -14.52 0.75 -13.10
N VAL A 90 -13.75 -0.11 -13.77
CA VAL A 90 -13.66 -1.56 -13.47
C VAL A 90 -12.52 -1.82 -12.49
N VAL A 91 -12.81 -2.51 -11.39
CA VAL A 91 -11.79 -2.92 -10.41
C VAL A 91 -10.92 -4.01 -11.01
N GLU A 92 -9.60 -3.82 -10.98
CA GLU A 92 -8.63 -4.83 -11.37
C GLU A 92 -8.22 -5.64 -10.13
N VAL A 93 -8.15 -6.96 -10.25
CA VAL A 93 -7.76 -7.86 -9.17
C VAL A 93 -6.43 -8.50 -9.52
N ARG A 94 -5.45 -8.38 -8.63
CA ARG A 94 -4.18 -9.12 -8.70
C ARG A 94 -4.10 -10.12 -7.56
N GLN A 95 -3.59 -11.30 -7.87
CA GLN A 95 -3.41 -12.42 -6.95
C GLN A 95 -2.14 -13.17 -7.34
N GLY A 96 -1.41 -13.67 -6.35
CA GLY A 96 -0.19 -14.49 -6.52
C GLY A 96 -0.51 -15.97 -6.63
#